data_AF-A0A024EK68-F1
#
_entry.id   AF-A0A024EK68-F1
#
_cell.length_a   1.000
_cell.length_b   1.000
_cell.length_c   1.000
_cell.angle_alpha   90.00
_cell.angle_beta   90.00
_cell.angle_gamma   90.00
#
_symmetry.space_group_name_H-M   'P 1'
#
loop_
_entity.id
_entity.type
_entity.pdbx_description
1 polymer ?
#
loop_
_entity_poly.entity_id
_entity_poly.type
_entity_poly.pdbx_seq_one_letter_code
_entity_poly.pdbx_strand_id
1 'polypeptide(L)'
;MLKNLLLVLCVCLAGCSVDVQHYSEQNPKLDLPGFFVGRVDGWGMFQKRSGEVVKRFHVLINSRMDGQNLIMHEAFTYSDGTKQTRVWTLYPDGPGRWRGTAGDVVGESRGEVAGNALHWRYELSLPVDDKVYQVHFDDWMYLLDENTMANRSAMTKFGVELGQVTLFFRRHGA
;
A
#
# COMPACT_ATOMS: atom_id res chain seq x y z
N MET A 1 -7.72 31.94 32.59
CA MET A 1 -8.28 30.58 32.83
C MET A 1 -8.66 29.86 31.52
N LEU A 2 -9.29 30.54 30.55
CA LEU A 2 -9.61 29.94 29.23
C LEU A 2 -8.37 29.52 28.39
N LYS A 3 -7.25 30.25 28.53
CA LYS A 3 -5.99 29.97 27.83
C LYS A 3 -5.31 28.65 28.25
N ASN A 4 -5.51 28.21 29.50
CA ASN A 4 -4.97 26.94 29.99
C ASN A 4 -5.88 25.75 29.62
N LEU A 5 -7.16 26.01 29.33
CA LEU A 5 -8.11 24.98 28.89
C LEU A 5 -7.86 24.56 27.43
N LEU A 6 -7.38 25.49 26.59
CA LEU A 6 -6.98 25.18 25.20
C LEU A 6 -5.73 24.28 25.13
N LEU A 7 -4.81 24.39 26.09
CA LEU A 7 -3.57 23.61 26.10
C LEU A 7 -3.81 22.15 26.51
N VAL A 8 -4.80 21.91 27.37
CA VAL A 8 -5.18 20.54 27.82
C VAL A 8 -5.96 19.79 26.75
N LEU A 9 -6.73 20.50 25.90
CA LEU A 9 -7.49 19.87 24.81
C LEU A 9 -6.58 19.38 23.65
N CYS A 10 -5.38 19.95 23.48
CA CYS A 10 -4.41 19.49 22.48
C CYS A 10 -3.69 18.19 22.85
N VAL A 11 -3.70 17.76 24.12
CA VAL A 11 -2.94 16.59 24.58
C VAL A 11 -3.76 15.29 24.50
N CYS A 12 -5.09 15.37 24.32
CA CYS A 12 -5.97 14.19 24.26
C CYS A 12 -6.23 13.65 22.85
N LEU A 13 -5.61 14.20 21.80
CA LEU A 13 -5.66 13.63 20.44
C LEU A 13 -4.55 12.59 20.24
N ALA A 14 -4.38 11.69 21.22
CA ALA A 14 -3.69 10.43 20.98
C ALA A 14 -4.62 9.57 20.11
N GLY A 15 -4.60 9.79 18.81
CA GLY A 15 -5.30 8.96 17.85
C GLY A 15 -4.77 7.54 17.99
N CYS A 16 -5.62 6.61 18.46
CA CYS A 16 -5.31 5.18 18.37
C CYS A 16 -5.14 4.84 16.89
N SER A 17 -3.90 4.59 16.47
CA SER A 17 -3.66 3.89 15.21
C SER A 17 -4.25 2.49 15.34
N VAL A 18 -5.05 2.06 14.37
CA VAL A 18 -5.60 0.70 14.34
C VAL A 18 -4.46 -0.27 14.06
N ASP A 19 -4.28 -1.26 14.92
CA ASP A 19 -3.33 -2.35 14.72
C ASP A 19 -3.92 -3.39 13.74
N VAL A 20 -3.09 -3.96 12.86
CA VAL A 20 -3.55 -4.93 11.87
C VAL A 20 -4.17 -6.17 12.52
N GLN A 21 -3.72 -6.57 13.70
CA GLN A 21 -4.25 -7.72 14.46
C GLN A 21 -5.71 -7.53 14.87
N HIS A 22 -6.23 -6.30 14.85
CA HIS A 22 -7.66 -6.04 15.01
C HIS A 22 -8.52 -6.81 14.00
N TYR A 23 -7.98 -7.08 12.81
CA TYR A 23 -8.67 -7.81 11.75
C TYR A 23 -8.46 -9.33 11.81
N SER A 24 -7.72 -9.86 12.79
CA SER A 24 -7.31 -11.28 12.85
C SER A 24 -8.45 -12.28 12.73
N GLU A 25 -9.65 -11.96 13.20
CA GLU A 25 -10.85 -12.81 13.13
C GLU A 25 -11.66 -12.64 11.84
N GLN A 26 -11.40 -11.61 11.04
CA GLN A 26 -12.15 -11.31 9.81
C GLN A 26 -11.92 -12.34 8.72
N ASN A 27 -12.93 -12.52 7.86
CA ASN A 27 -12.92 -13.41 6.70
C ASN A 27 -13.30 -12.64 5.43
N PRO A 28 -12.89 -13.11 4.23
CA PRO A 28 -11.99 -14.25 3.98
C PRO A 28 -10.56 -14.00 4.48
N LYS A 29 -9.84 -15.07 4.87
CA LYS A 29 -8.43 -14.96 5.27
C LYS A 29 -7.57 -14.66 4.04
N LEU A 30 -6.71 -13.66 4.15
CA LEU A 30 -5.79 -13.27 3.09
C LEU A 30 -4.60 -14.24 3.05
N ASP A 31 -4.54 -15.04 1.99
CA ASP A 31 -3.31 -15.68 1.51
C ASP A 31 -2.65 -14.74 0.50
N LEU A 32 -1.56 -14.08 0.90
CA LEU A 32 -0.92 -13.04 0.10
C LEU A 32 -0.36 -13.59 -1.23
N PRO A 33 0.48 -14.66 -1.24
CA PRO A 33 0.82 -15.36 -2.47
C PRO A 33 -0.40 -15.84 -3.24
N GLY A 34 -1.37 -16.47 -2.56
CA GLY A 34 -2.57 -17.00 -3.21
C GLY A 34 -3.35 -15.95 -4.00
N PHE A 35 -3.43 -14.71 -3.50
CA PHE A 35 -4.11 -13.62 -4.18
C PHE A 35 -3.31 -13.07 -5.38
N PHE A 36 -2.00 -12.85 -5.22
CA PHE A 36 -1.19 -12.14 -6.22
C PHE A 36 -0.49 -13.03 -7.25
N VAL A 37 -0.37 -14.34 -7.03
CA VAL A 37 0.19 -15.28 -8.01
C VAL A 37 -0.71 -15.36 -9.25
N GLY A 38 -0.09 -15.23 -10.42
CA GLY A 38 -0.78 -15.15 -11.70
C GLY A 38 -1.06 -13.71 -12.10
N ARG A 39 -2.19 -13.51 -12.79
CA ARG A 39 -2.59 -12.22 -13.34
C ARG A 39 -3.59 -11.51 -12.41
N VAL A 40 -3.24 -10.30 -12.01
CA VAL A 40 -4.11 -9.39 -11.26
C VAL A 40 -4.17 -8.06 -12.00
N ASP A 41 -5.37 -7.56 -12.23
CA ASP A 41 -5.59 -6.23 -12.78
C ASP A 41 -5.98 -5.27 -11.64
N GLY A 42 -5.55 -4.02 -11.72
CA GLY A 42 -5.86 -3.01 -10.72
C GLY A 42 -6.21 -1.66 -11.32
N TRP A 43 -7.17 -0.96 -10.71
CA TRP A 43 -7.57 0.39 -11.11
C TRP A 43 -7.51 1.31 -9.92
N GLY A 44 -6.76 2.40 -10.07
CA GLY A 44 -6.54 3.31 -8.98
C GLY A 44 -6.42 4.77 -9.39
N MET A 45 -6.36 5.60 -8.38
CA MET A 45 -6.17 7.03 -8.51
C MET A 45 -5.29 7.57 -7.38
N PHE A 46 -4.46 8.56 -7.72
CA PHE A 46 -3.74 9.38 -6.77
C PHE A 46 -4.49 10.69 -6.56
N GLN A 47 -4.69 11.04 -5.30
CA GLN A 47 -5.36 12.26 -4.85
C GLN A 47 -4.44 13.07 -3.98
N LYS A 48 -4.41 14.39 -4.16
CA LYS A 48 -3.76 15.30 -3.20
C LYS A 48 -4.55 15.30 -1.89
N ARG A 49 -3.93 15.81 -0.82
CA ARG A 49 -4.62 16.09 0.45
C ARG A 49 -5.87 16.99 0.33
N SER A 50 -5.99 17.75 -0.76
CA SER A 50 -7.18 18.56 -1.07
C SER A 50 -8.37 17.74 -1.59
N GLY A 51 -8.17 16.45 -1.89
CA GLY A 51 -9.13 15.57 -2.55
C GLY A 51 -9.07 15.62 -4.09
N GLU A 52 -8.31 16.55 -4.67
CA GLU A 52 -8.10 16.68 -6.11
C GLU A 52 -7.47 15.41 -6.68
N VAL A 53 -8.15 14.77 -7.64
CA VAL A 53 -7.62 13.62 -8.39
C VAL A 53 -6.62 14.13 -9.42
N VAL A 54 -5.35 13.79 -9.24
CA VAL A 54 -4.27 14.23 -10.14
C VAL A 54 -4.02 13.23 -11.25
N LYS A 55 -4.07 11.94 -10.90
CA LYS A 55 -3.67 10.87 -11.82
C LYS A 55 -4.53 9.65 -11.58
N ARG A 56 -5.05 9.06 -12.66
CA ARG A 56 -5.70 7.75 -12.64
C ARG A 56 -4.78 6.75 -13.32
N PHE A 57 -4.83 5.49 -12.92
CA PHE A 57 -4.00 4.46 -13.50
C PHE A 57 -4.70 3.11 -13.53
N HIS A 58 -4.29 2.32 -14.52
CA HIS A 58 -4.48 0.88 -14.55
C HIS A 58 -3.13 0.22 -14.30
N VAL A 59 -3.09 -0.82 -13.48
CA VAL A 59 -1.91 -1.63 -13.22
C VAL A 59 -2.20 -3.07 -13.58
N LEU A 60 -1.38 -3.65 -14.43
CA LEU A 60 -1.37 -5.08 -14.69
C LEU A 60 -0.24 -5.70 -13.90
N ILE A 61 -0.57 -6.61 -12.99
CA ILE A 61 0.39 -7.32 -12.16
C ILE A 61 0.46 -8.77 -12.64
N ASN A 62 1.66 -9.22 -12.99
CA ASN A 62 1.94 -10.62 -13.29
C ASN A 62 2.97 -11.11 -12.28
N SER A 63 2.54 -12.00 -11.39
CA SER A 63 3.40 -12.50 -10.32
C SER A 63 3.64 -14.00 -10.41
N ARG A 64 4.77 -14.43 -9.89
CA ARG A 64 5.16 -15.84 -9.79
C ARG A 64 5.86 -16.11 -8.48
N MET A 65 5.83 -17.37 -8.05
CA MET A 65 6.70 -17.83 -6.98
C MET A 65 8.11 -18.09 -7.51
N ASP A 66 9.10 -17.74 -6.70
CA ASP A 66 10.50 -18.13 -6.86
C ASP A 66 10.98 -18.74 -5.53
N GLY A 67 10.89 -20.07 -5.44
CA GLY A 67 10.98 -20.77 -4.17
C GLY A 67 9.87 -20.33 -3.21
N GLN A 68 10.26 -19.70 -2.10
CA GLN A 68 9.34 -19.14 -1.10
C GLN A 68 9.00 -17.66 -1.34
N ASN A 69 9.68 -17.02 -2.28
CA ASN A 69 9.53 -15.60 -2.54
C ASN A 69 8.45 -15.36 -3.59
N LEU A 70 7.74 -14.24 -3.48
CA LEU A 70 6.78 -13.79 -4.49
C LEU A 70 7.41 -12.67 -5.32
N ILE A 71 7.57 -12.89 -6.62
CA ILE A 71 8.04 -11.88 -7.57
C ILE A 71 6.84 -11.29 -8.27
N MET A 72 6.57 -9.99 -8.08
CA MET A 72 5.44 -9.28 -8.68
C MET A 72 5.94 -8.28 -9.71
N HIS A 73 5.54 -8.45 -10.98
CA HIS A 73 5.85 -7.48 -12.03
C HIS A 73 4.63 -6.60 -12.31
N GLU A 74 4.69 -5.36 -11.87
CA GLU A 74 3.62 -4.37 -11.97
C GLU A 74 3.88 -3.45 -13.18
N ALA A 75 2.94 -3.42 -14.12
CA ALA A 75 2.97 -2.55 -15.29
C ALA A 75 1.84 -1.51 -15.21
N PHE A 76 2.20 -0.27 -14.91
CA PHE A 76 1.28 0.86 -14.77
C PHE A 76 1.08 1.57 -16.12
N THR A 77 -0.17 1.87 -16.44
CA THR A 77 -0.58 2.78 -17.50
C THR A 77 -1.39 3.91 -16.87
N TYR A 78 -0.90 5.13 -17.01
CA TYR A 78 -1.54 6.29 -16.43
C TYR A 78 -2.46 7.02 -17.40
N SER A 79 -3.39 7.83 -16.88
CA SER A 79 -4.36 8.60 -17.67
C SER A 79 -3.75 9.67 -18.58
N ASP A 80 -2.50 10.06 -18.35
CA ASP A 80 -1.73 10.96 -19.23
C ASP A 80 -0.96 10.22 -20.34
N GLY A 81 -1.10 8.90 -20.42
CA GLY A 81 -0.42 8.03 -21.39
C GLY A 81 0.97 7.57 -20.95
N THR A 82 1.51 8.09 -19.83
CA THR A 82 2.78 7.63 -19.29
C THR A 82 2.69 6.18 -18.78
N LYS A 83 3.82 5.47 -18.82
CA LYS A 83 3.94 4.09 -18.36
C LYS A 83 5.08 3.97 -17.35
N GLN A 84 4.90 3.08 -16.40
CA GLN A 84 5.91 2.77 -15.39
C GLN A 84 5.86 1.28 -15.09
N THR A 85 7.02 0.71 -14.78
CA THR A 85 7.13 -0.65 -14.30
C THR A 85 7.74 -0.65 -12.91
N ARG A 86 7.21 -1.49 -12.02
CA ARG A 86 7.84 -1.81 -10.74
C ARG A 86 7.89 -3.31 -10.59
N VAL A 87 9.02 -3.81 -10.09
CA VAL A 87 9.19 -5.24 -9.80
C VAL A 87 9.44 -5.38 -8.32
N TRP A 88 8.49 -5.99 -7.62
CA TRP A 88 8.63 -6.33 -6.21
C TRP A 88 9.16 -7.75 -6.06
N THR A 89 10.04 -7.93 -5.09
CA THR A 89 10.35 -9.24 -4.52
C THR A 89 9.90 -9.24 -3.07
N LEU A 90 8.96 -10.12 -2.71
CA LEU A 90 8.51 -10.31 -1.34
C LEU A 90 9.10 -11.58 -0.74
N TYR A 91 9.58 -11.46 0.48
CA TYR A 91 10.22 -12.50 1.27
C TYR A 91 9.37 -12.79 2.51
N PRO A 92 9.11 -14.06 2.86
CA PRO A 92 8.48 -14.40 4.13
C PRO A 92 9.39 -14.01 5.30
N ASP A 93 8.80 -13.49 6.38
CA ASP A 93 9.51 -13.00 7.57
C ASP A 93 8.89 -13.53 8.89
N GLY A 94 8.28 -14.71 8.79
CA GLY A 94 7.56 -15.39 9.87
C GLY A 94 6.04 -15.35 9.70
N PRO A 95 5.28 -15.86 10.69
CA PRO A 95 3.83 -16.00 10.58
C PRO A 95 3.15 -14.65 10.30
N GLY A 96 2.48 -14.56 9.14
CA GLY A 96 1.78 -13.34 8.71
C GLY A 96 2.70 -12.15 8.38
N ARG A 97 4.02 -12.31 8.40
CA ARG A 97 4.96 -11.19 8.17
C ARG A 97 5.72 -11.37 6.87
N TRP A 98 5.93 -10.25 6.19
CA TRP A 98 6.61 -10.19 4.90
C TRP A 98 7.57 -9.01 4.87
N ARG A 99 8.68 -9.18 4.17
CA ARG A 99 9.58 -8.10 3.77
C ARG A 99 9.56 -7.97 2.26
N GLY A 100 9.88 -6.80 1.72
CA GLY A 100 9.93 -6.63 0.27
C GLY A 100 10.96 -5.62 -0.20
N THR A 101 11.37 -5.79 -1.45
CA THR A 101 12.29 -4.89 -2.13
C THR A 101 11.78 -4.58 -3.52
N ALA A 102 12.08 -3.39 -4.01
CA ALA A 102 11.88 -2.97 -5.39
C ALA A 102 12.94 -1.93 -5.76
N GLY A 103 13.13 -1.67 -7.06
CA GLY A 103 14.22 -0.80 -7.54
C GLY A 103 14.16 0.65 -7.05
N ASP A 104 12.98 1.13 -6.65
CA ASP A 104 12.72 2.48 -6.15
C ASP A 104 12.41 2.53 -4.64
N VAL A 105 12.51 1.39 -3.94
CA VAL A 105 12.30 1.31 -2.49
C VAL A 105 13.63 1.53 -1.77
N VAL A 106 13.62 2.38 -0.75
CA VAL A 106 14.78 2.62 0.10
C VAL A 106 14.79 1.57 1.21
N GLY A 107 15.78 0.67 1.16
CA GLY A 107 15.91 -0.43 2.12
C GLY A 107 14.89 -1.54 1.84
N GLU A 108 14.08 -1.88 2.85
CA GLU A 108 13.07 -2.94 2.76
C GLU A 108 11.71 -2.44 3.23
N SER A 109 10.67 -2.88 2.55
CA SER A 109 9.29 -2.74 2.99
C SER A 109 8.94 -3.78 4.06
N ARG A 110 7.94 -3.49 4.88
CA ARG A 110 7.43 -4.38 5.93
C ARG A 110 5.93 -4.58 5.80
N GLY A 111 5.52 -5.83 5.76
CA GLY A 111 4.15 -6.29 5.66
C GLY A 111 3.72 -7.12 6.85
N GLU A 112 2.52 -6.87 7.34
CA GLU A 112 1.86 -7.68 8.36
C GLU A 112 0.44 -8.02 7.90
N VAL A 113 0.11 -9.31 7.90
CA VAL A 113 -1.18 -9.88 7.48
C VAL A 113 -1.91 -10.38 8.71
N ALA A 114 -3.18 -10.01 8.84
CA ALA A 114 -4.09 -10.57 9.84
C ALA A 114 -5.53 -10.60 9.33
N GLY A 115 -6.15 -11.78 9.37
CA GLY A 115 -7.48 -11.99 8.80
C GLY A 115 -7.54 -11.64 7.34
N ASN A 116 -8.39 -10.68 6.96
CA ASN A 116 -8.55 -10.21 5.59
C ASN A 116 -7.66 -9.00 5.24
N ALA A 117 -6.82 -8.53 6.17
CA ALA A 117 -6.07 -7.30 6.03
C ALA A 117 -4.55 -7.52 5.85
N LEU A 118 -3.91 -6.65 5.08
CA LEU A 118 -2.47 -6.47 5.00
C LEU A 118 -2.14 -5.00 5.30
N HIS A 119 -1.22 -4.76 6.22
CA HIS A 119 -0.60 -3.45 6.45
C HIS A 119 0.83 -3.46 5.93
N TRP A 120 1.08 -2.69 4.86
CA TRP A 120 2.35 -2.65 4.14
C TRP A 120 2.97 -1.25 4.22
N ARG A 121 4.20 -1.15 4.71
CA ARG A 121 4.90 0.11 4.95
C ARG A 121 6.25 0.12 4.27
N TYR A 122 6.58 1.21 3.58
CA TYR A 122 7.85 1.36 2.89
C TYR A 122 8.20 2.82 2.62
N GLU A 123 9.44 3.05 2.24
CA GLU A 123 9.93 4.34 1.78
C GLU A 123 10.27 4.26 0.30
N LEU A 124 9.76 5.20 -0.48
CA LEU A 124 9.91 5.26 -1.92
C LEU A 124 10.78 6.45 -2.31
N SER A 125 11.69 6.25 -3.26
CA SER A 125 12.40 7.32 -3.95
C SER A 125 11.54 7.81 -5.12
N LEU A 126 10.84 8.92 -4.93
CA LEU A 126 9.98 9.54 -5.94
C LEU A 126 10.74 10.64 -6.71
N PRO A 127 11.09 10.44 -7.99
CA PRO A 127 11.57 11.53 -8.83
C PRO A 127 10.42 12.51 -9.15
N VAL A 128 10.65 13.79 -8.89
CA VAL A 128 9.79 14.90 -9.27
C VAL A 128 10.68 15.98 -9.89
N ASP A 129 10.51 16.19 -11.20
CA ASP A 129 11.39 17.02 -12.01
C ASP A 129 12.87 16.58 -11.84
N ASP A 130 13.76 17.49 -11.48
CA ASP A 130 15.19 17.23 -11.29
C ASP A 130 15.56 16.77 -9.87
N LYS A 131 14.57 16.48 -9.01
CA LYS A 131 14.79 16.12 -7.60
C LYS A 131 14.19 14.77 -7.25
N VAL A 132 14.90 14.01 -6.43
CA VAL A 132 14.39 12.75 -5.86
C VAL A 132 13.96 13.00 -4.43
N TYR A 133 12.71 12.68 -4.13
CA TYR A 133 12.11 12.82 -2.82
C TYR A 133 11.88 11.46 -2.19
N GLN A 134 12.44 11.27 -0.99
CA GLN A 134 12.04 10.17 -0.11
C GLN A 134 10.69 10.46 0.53
N VAL A 135 9.77 9.51 0.40
CA VAL A 135 8.38 9.59 0.84
C VAL A 135 7.96 8.27 1.46
N HIS A 136 7.21 8.32 2.55
CA HIS A 136 6.72 7.12 3.23
C HIS A 136 5.34 6.76 2.71
N PHE A 137 5.14 5.48 2.40
CA PHE A 137 3.87 4.88 2.07
C PHE A 137 3.38 4.02 3.23
N ASP A 138 2.13 4.23 3.61
CA ASP A 138 1.37 3.43 4.57
C ASP A 138 0.15 2.85 3.83
N ASP A 139 0.29 1.61 3.37
CA ASP A 139 -0.68 0.90 2.53
C ASP A 139 -1.49 -0.06 3.38
N TRP A 140 -2.81 0.15 3.40
CA TRP A 140 -3.76 -0.82 3.91
C TRP A 140 -4.44 -1.53 2.75
N MET A 141 -4.38 -2.85 2.75
CA MET A 141 -5.11 -3.69 1.80
C MET A 141 -6.11 -4.56 2.53
N TYR A 142 -7.32 -4.64 1.99
CA TYR A 142 -8.41 -5.41 2.56
C TYR A 142 -9.00 -6.31 1.48
N LEU A 143 -8.96 -7.61 1.73
CA LEU A 143 -9.63 -8.61 0.91
C LEU A 143 -11.15 -8.48 1.16
N LEU A 144 -11.88 -8.08 0.13
CA LEU A 144 -13.33 -7.85 0.17
C LEU A 144 -14.10 -9.13 -0.15
N ASP A 145 -13.58 -9.90 -1.11
CA ASP A 145 -14.06 -11.22 -1.50
C ASP A 145 -12.87 -12.06 -2.01
N GLU A 146 -13.10 -13.29 -2.47
CA GLU A 146 -12.05 -14.20 -2.93
C GLU A 146 -11.14 -13.63 -4.04
N ASN A 147 -11.64 -12.68 -4.83
CA ASN A 147 -10.96 -12.15 -6.00
C ASN A 147 -10.83 -10.61 -6.01
N THR A 148 -11.45 -9.90 -5.07
CA THR A 148 -11.41 -8.43 -4.99
C THR A 148 -10.71 -7.96 -3.73
N MET A 149 -9.74 -7.07 -3.89
CA MET A 149 -9.06 -6.41 -2.79
C MET A 149 -9.11 -4.90 -2.98
N ALA A 150 -9.43 -4.18 -1.91
CA ALA A 150 -9.30 -2.72 -1.87
C ALA A 150 -7.98 -2.35 -1.21
N ASN A 151 -7.33 -1.32 -1.72
CA ASN A 151 -6.14 -0.74 -1.17
C ASN A 151 -6.33 0.77 -0.97
N ARG A 152 -5.90 1.24 0.19
CA ARG A 152 -5.80 2.64 0.55
C ARG A 152 -4.40 2.91 1.06
N SER A 153 -3.71 3.81 0.38
CA SER A 153 -2.36 4.24 0.76
C SER A 153 -2.36 5.69 1.19
N ALA A 154 -1.65 5.99 2.28
CA ALA A 154 -1.28 7.36 2.64
C ALA A 154 0.19 7.61 2.30
N MET A 155 0.45 8.72 1.62
CA MET A 155 1.79 9.14 1.23
C MET A 155 2.20 10.36 2.07
N THR A 156 3.28 10.23 2.83
CA THR A 156 3.74 11.29 3.75
C THR A 156 5.21 11.65 3.54
N LYS A 157 5.58 12.87 3.92
CA LYS A 157 6.97 13.31 4.00
C LYS A 157 7.15 14.17 5.24
N PHE A 158 8.14 13.84 6.06
CA PHE A 158 8.39 14.53 7.35
C PHE A 158 7.14 14.64 8.24
N GLY A 159 6.30 13.60 8.24
CA GLY A 159 5.04 13.54 8.99
C GLY A 159 3.87 14.35 8.38
N VAL A 160 4.05 14.98 7.22
CA VAL A 160 3.00 15.72 6.53
C VAL A 160 2.45 14.89 5.38
N GLU A 161 1.13 14.73 5.33
CA GLU A 161 0.45 14.05 4.22
C GLU A 161 0.56 14.85 2.92
N LEU A 162 1.04 14.17 1.88
CA LEU A 162 1.15 14.69 0.51
C LEU A 162 -0.08 14.33 -0.31
N GLY A 163 -0.57 13.10 -0.14
CA GLY A 163 -1.72 12.58 -0.86
C GLY A 163 -2.03 11.14 -0.51
N GLN A 164 -3.01 10.58 -1.21
CA GLN A 164 -3.52 9.24 -0.99
C GLN A 164 -3.64 8.49 -2.32
N VAL A 165 -3.46 7.18 -2.28
CA VAL A 165 -3.81 6.29 -3.39
C VAL A 165 -5.02 5.47 -2.98
N THR A 166 -6.02 5.41 -3.84
CA THR A 166 -7.11 4.43 -3.74
C THR A 166 -6.99 3.51 -4.93
N LEU A 167 -6.95 2.20 -4.69
CA LEU A 167 -6.70 1.18 -5.70
C LEU A 167 -7.57 -0.04 -5.42
N PHE A 168 -8.19 -0.59 -6.46
CA PHE A 168 -8.90 -1.86 -6.39
C PHE A 168 -8.19 -2.88 -7.26
N PHE A 169 -7.89 -4.04 -6.68
CA PHE A 169 -7.35 -5.19 -7.39
C PHE A 169 -8.45 -6.20 -7.67
N ARG A 170 -8.41 -6.77 -8.87
CA ARG A 170 -9.21 -7.92 -9.27
C ARG A 170 -8.27 -9.02 -9.75
N ARG A 171 -8.29 -10.13 -9.04
CA ARG A 171 -7.68 -11.36 -9.52
C ARG A 171 -8.57 -11.96 -10.60
N HIS A 172 -7.96 -12.35 -11.72
CA HIS A 172 -8.61 -13.18 -12.71
C HIS A 172 -8.28 -14.62 -12.35
N GLY A 173 -9.29 -15.37 -11.88
CA GLY A 173 -9.13 -16.76 -11.48
C GLY A 173 -8.44 -17.59 -12.57
N ALA A 174 -7.63 -18.56 -12.15
CA ALA A 174 -7.09 -19.59 -13.02
C ALA A 174 -8.18 -20.56 -13.45
#